data_AF-A0AA37EZ85-F1
#
_entry.id   AF-A0AA37EZ85-F1
#
_cell.length_a   1.000
_cell.length_b   1.000
_cell.length_c   1.000
_cell.angle_alpha   90.00
_cell.angle_beta   90.00
_cell.angle_gamma   90.00
#
_symmetry.space_group_name_H-M   'P 1'
#
loop_
_entity.id
_entity.type
_entity.pdbx_description
1 polymer ?
#
loop_
_entity_poly.entity_id
_entity_poly.type
_entity_poly.pdbx_seq_one_letter_code
_entity_poly.pdbx_strand_id
1 'polypeptide(L)'
;MKKHIPLVLAIYVAFVFLQSLVFKFAGWFGSPADITVYIFQTVGQWMREGLGLTLIGDLFGQYGETVIGLAELIASILILRKATRLYGALLGLGIMSGAIFFHIFTPLGLFPYTDLSCLQAGCPREYPLFFMAVGVWLSCAYLIYRDKHKLIGPV
;
A
#
# COMPACT_ATOMS: atom_id res chain seq x y z
N MET A 1 -8.39 25.08 -13.11
CA MET A 1 -8.56 23.83 -12.30
C MET A 1 -7.71 22.65 -12.78
N LYS A 2 -7.65 22.30 -14.08
CA LYS A 2 -6.91 21.12 -14.62
C LYS A 2 -5.40 21.03 -14.31
N LYS A 3 -4.76 22.15 -13.96
CA LYS A 3 -3.32 22.24 -13.64
C LYS A 3 -2.98 21.76 -12.22
N HIS A 4 -3.92 21.85 -11.27
CA HIS A 4 -3.68 21.51 -9.86
C HIS A 4 -4.12 20.08 -9.50
N ILE A 5 -5.00 19.46 -10.29
CA ILE A 5 -5.48 18.08 -10.06
C ILE A 5 -4.32 17.10 -9.82
N PRO A 6 -3.24 17.06 -10.63
CA PRO A 6 -2.15 16.10 -10.39
C PRO A 6 -1.40 16.35 -9.10
N LEU A 7 -1.32 17.60 -8.66
CA LEU A 7 -0.66 17.94 -7.41
C LEU A 7 -1.52 17.50 -6.23
N VAL A 8 -2.84 17.74 -6.29
CA VAL A 8 -3.78 17.30 -5.25
C VAL A 8 -3.76 15.77 -5.13
N LEU A 9 -3.84 15.05 -6.26
CA LEU A 9 -3.76 13.58 -6.24
C LEU A 9 -2.41 13.09 -5.73
N ALA A 10 -1.29 13.71 -6.13
CA ALA A 10 0.03 13.35 -5.62
C ALA A 10 0.16 13.58 -4.10
N ILE A 11 -0.39 14.68 -3.59
CA ILE A 11 -0.42 14.96 -2.15
C ILE A 11 -1.27 13.92 -1.42
N TYR A 12 -2.44 13.58 -1.96
CA TYR A 12 -3.31 12.55 -1.39
C TYR A 12 -2.59 11.18 -1.31
N VAL A 13 -1.95 10.75 -2.40
CA VAL A 13 -1.18 9.49 -2.41
C VAL A 13 -0.05 9.52 -1.39
N ALA A 14 0.76 10.58 -1.39
CA ALA A 14 1.86 10.72 -0.43
C ALA A 14 1.35 10.75 1.02
N PHE A 15 0.23 11.41 1.28
CA PHE A 15 -0.39 11.44 2.61
C PHE A 15 -0.77 10.04 3.08
N VAL A 16 -1.48 9.25 2.27
CA VAL A 16 -1.91 7.89 2.62
C VAL A 16 -0.71 6.98 2.87
N PHE A 17 0.31 7.03 2.00
CA PHE A 17 1.53 6.24 2.17
C PHE A 17 2.31 6.62 3.43
N LEU A 18 2.56 7.92 3.65
CA LEU A 18 3.31 8.39 4.82
C LEU A 18 2.56 8.07 6.12
N GLN A 19 1.23 8.17 6.13
CA GLN A 19 0.43 7.73 7.28
C GLN A 19 0.60 6.22 7.54
N SER A 20 0.62 5.39 6.49
CA SER A 20 0.78 3.94 6.66
C SER A 20 2.18 3.53 7.14
N LEU A 21 3.22 4.33 6.87
CA LEU A 21 4.60 4.03 7.31
C LEU A 21 4.73 3.94 8.83
N VAL A 22 3.95 4.72 9.59
CA VAL A 22 3.98 4.69 11.06
C VAL A 22 3.67 3.28 11.56
N PHE A 23 2.69 2.61 10.97
CA PHE A 23 2.33 1.24 11.34
C PHE A 23 3.32 0.20 10.82
N LYS A 24 3.93 0.43 9.64
CA LYS A 24 4.88 -0.50 9.03
C LYS A 24 6.26 -0.49 9.71
N PHE A 25 6.70 0.65 10.21
CA PHE A 25 7.96 0.78 10.95
C PHE A 25 7.80 0.72 12.47
N ALA A 26 6.58 0.54 12.99
CA ALA A 26 6.29 0.48 14.43
C ALA A 26 7.16 -0.57 15.16
N GLY A 27 7.42 -1.71 14.51
CA GLY A 27 8.30 -2.76 15.05
C GLY A 27 9.74 -2.30 15.30
N TRP A 28 10.27 -1.38 14.50
CA TRP A 28 11.62 -0.82 14.69
C TRP A 28 11.72 0.10 15.91
N PHE A 29 10.60 0.68 16.33
CA PHE A 29 10.51 1.52 17.52
C PHE A 29 10.16 0.73 18.79
N GLY A 30 10.13 -0.61 18.70
CA GLY A 30 9.90 -1.50 19.85
C GLY A 30 8.43 -1.76 20.18
N SER A 31 7.49 -1.33 19.33
CA SER A 31 6.05 -1.59 19.49
C SER A 31 5.44 -1.96 18.14
N PRO A 32 5.52 -3.24 17.71
CA PRO A 32 4.96 -3.65 16.43
C PRO A 32 3.46 -3.37 16.37
N ALA A 33 3.00 -2.92 15.20
CA ALA A 33 1.57 -2.75 14.96
C ALA A 33 0.96 -4.12 14.68
N ASP A 34 0.13 -4.62 15.59
CA ASP A 34 -0.49 -5.95 15.52
C ASP A 34 -1.13 -6.22 14.15
N ILE A 35 -1.74 -5.20 13.54
CA ILE A 35 -2.42 -5.30 12.24
C ILE A 35 -1.46 -5.52 11.09
N THR A 36 -0.35 -4.77 11.10
CA THR A 36 0.67 -4.89 10.08
C THR A 36 1.22 -6.31 10.12
N VAL A 37 1.60 -6.77 11.32
CA VAL A 37 2.14 -8.13 11.50
C VAL A 37 1.13 -9.17 11.03
N TYR A 38 -0.14 -9.04 11.42
CA TYR A 38 -1.20 -9.95 11.00
C TYR A 38 -1.38 -10.00 9.48
N ILE A 39 -1.43 -8.86 8.79
CA ILE A 39 -1.59 -8.79 7.33
C ILE A 39 -0.46 -9.53 6.62
N PHE A 40 0.80 -9.22 6.96
CA PHE A 40 1.96 -9.79 6.27
C PHE A 40 2.14 -11.28 6.58
N GLN A 41 1.91 -11.71 7.82
CA GLN A 41 1.94 -13.13 8.18
C GLN A 41 0.83 -13.93 7.51
N THR A 42 -0.40 -13.40 7.45
CA THR A 42 -1.53 -14.08 6.80
C THR A 42 -1.26 -14.31 5.31
N VAL A 43 -0.77 -13.28 4.61
CA VAL A 43 -0.42 -13.39 3.19
C VAL A 43 0.81 -14.29 2.99
N GLY A 44 1.82 -14.18 3.85
CA GLY A 44 3.02 -15.04 3.81
C GLY A 44 2.68 -16.52 4.01
N GLN A 45 1.82 -16.83 4.98
CA GLN A 45 1.32 -18.19 5.22
C GLN A 45 0.52 -18.70 4.02
N TRP A 46 -0.36 -17.88 3.44
CA TRP A 46 -1.10 -18.24 2.24
C TRP A 46 -0.18 -18.53 1.04
N MET A 47 0.89 -17.76 0.85
CA MET A 47 1.89 -18.05 -0.20
C MET A 47 2.62 -19.37 0.06
N ARG A 48 3.00 -19.62 1.32
CA ARG A 48 3.73 -20.82 1.72
C ARG A 48 2.89 -22.09 1.59
N GLU A 49 1.70 -22.08 2.17
CA GLU A 49 0.84 -23.27 2.27
C GLU A 49 -0.11 -23.40 1.06
N GLY A 50 -0.65 -22.28 0.56
CA GLY A 50 -1.61 -22.27 -0.53
C GLY A 50 -0.96 -22.40 -1.92
N LEU A 51 0.19 -21.77 -2.14
CA LEU A 51 0.90 -21.80 -3.43
C LEU A 51 2.15 -22.71 -3.42
N GLY A 52 2.53 -23.26 -2.27
CA GLY A 52 3.77 -24.04 -2.12
C GLY A 52 5.05 -23.20 -2.25
N LEU A 53 4.96 -21.87 -2.18
CA LEU A 53 6.08 -20.94 -2.34
C LEU A 53 6.75 -20.66 -0.99
N THR A 54 7.21 -21.72 -0.31
CA THR A 54 7.68 -21.66 1.09
C THR A 54 8.68 -20.54 1.36
N LEU A 55 9.75 -20.44 0.55
CA LEU A 55 10.78 -19.41 0.72
C LEU A 55 10.21 -17.99 0.54
N ILE A 56 9.35 -17.78 -0.45
CA ILE A 56 8.76 -16.46 -0.74
C ILE A 56 7.79 -16.07 0.38
N GLY A 57 6.96 -17.02 0.83
CA GLY A 57 6.02 -16.81 1.92
C GLY A 57 6.71 -16.48 3.25
N ASP A 58 7.79 -17.19 3.59
CA ASP A 58 8.57 -16.92 4.80
C ASP A 58 9.22 -15.53 4.75
N LEU A 59 9.81 -15.15 3.60
CA LEU A 59 10.40 -13.82 3.42
C LEU A 59 9.34 -12.72 3.44
N PHE A 60 8.18 -12.94 2.82
CA PHE A 60 7.09 -11.98 2.80
C PHE A 60 6.49 -11.76 4.18
N GLY A 61 6.28 -12.83 4.96
CA GLY A 61 5.74 -12.74 6.31
C GLY A 61 6.70 -12.12 7.34
N GLN A 62 8.01 -12.19 7.11
CA GLN A 62 9.02 -11.64 8.03
C GLN A 62 9.51 -10.24 7.67
N TYR A 63 9.60 -9.92 6.38
CA TYR A 63 10.23 -8.69 5.90
C TYR A 63 9.31 -7.86 5.00
N GLY A 64 8.12 -8.37 4.66
CA GLY A 64 7.21 -7.74 3.72
C GLY A 64 6.80 -6.34 4.16
N GLU A 65 6.51 -6.13 5.45
CA GLU A 65 6.12 -4.81 5.96
C GLU A 65 7.22 -3.77 5.78
N THR A 66 8.47 -4.17 5.99
CA THR A 66 9.63 -3.30 5.83
C THR A 66 9.87 -2.99 4.37
N VAL A 67 9.86 -4.02 3.50
CA VAL A 67 10.12 -3.86 2.07
C VAL A 67 9.04 -3.00 1.41
N ILE A 68 7.76 -3.25 1.71
CA ILE A 68 6.65 -2.44 1.19
C ILE A 68 6.68 -1.03 1.78
N GLY A 69 6.99 -0.87 3.07
CA GLY A 69 7.13 0.44 3.70
C GLY A 69 8.22 1.29 3.04
N LEU A 70 9.39 0.71 2.73
CA LEU A 70 10.44 1.41 1.99
C LEU A 70 10.00 1.80 0.58
N ALA A 71 9.29 0.90 -0.12
CA ALA A 71 8.76 1.18 -1.45
C ALA A 71 7.73 2.32 -1.43
N GLU A 72 6.84 2.36 -0.43
CA GLU A 72 5.87 3.45 -0.22
C GLU A 72 6.53 4.78 0.11
N LEU A 73 7.60 4.78 0.90
CA LEU A 73 8.40 5.98 1.19
C LEU A 73 9.04 6.53 -0.09
N ILE A 74 9.66 5.67 -0.89
CA ILE A 74 10.23 6.06 -2.19
C ILE A 74 9.14 6.60 -3.11
N ALA A 75 8.00 5.91 -3.21
CA ALA A 75 6.87 6.36 -4.01
C ALA A 75 6.37 7.75 -3.59
N SER A 76 6.28 8.00 -2.29
CA SER A 76 5.85 9.29 -1.72
C SER A 76 6.79 10.44 -2.09
N ILE A 77 8.10 10.21 -2.05
CA ILE A 77 9.10 11.22 -2.46
C ILE A 77 8.99 11.49 -3.97
N LEU A 78 8.93 10.42 -4.78
CA LEU A 78 8.91 10.54 -6.24
C LEU A 78 7.63 11.20 -6.75
N ILE A 79 6.46 10.90 -6.15
CA ILE A 79 5.16 11.36 -6.66
C ILE A 79 4.95 12.87 -6.47
N LEU A 80 5.54 13.46 -5.44
CA LEU A 80 5.41 14.88 -5.12
C LEU A 80 6.12 15.77 -6.15
N ARG A 81 7.29 15.36 -6.66
CA ARG A 81 8.06 16.13 -7.64
C ARG A 81 7.55 15.88 -9.06
N LYS A 82 7.18 16.95 -9.78
CA LYS A 82 6.61 16.87 -11.15
C LYS A 82 7.46 16.08 -12.16
N ALA A 83 8.79 16.14 -12.03
CA ALA A 83 9.72 15.44 -12.90
C ALA A 83 9.68 13.92 -12.71
N THR A 84 9.54 13.45 -11.46
CA THR A 84 9.56 12.03 -11.08
C THR A 84 8.18 11.45 -10.82
N ARG A 85 7.12 12.26 -10.94
CA ARG A 85 5.76 11.91 -10.54
C ARG A 85 5.25 10.61 -11.16
N LEU A 86 5.57 10.40 -12.42
CA LEU A 86 5.21 9.21 -13.17
C LEU A 86 5.79 7.94 -12.53
N TYR A 87 7.06 7.96 -12.12
CA TYR A 87 7.70 6.82 -11.46
C TYR A 87 7.10 6.54 -10.08
N GLY A 88 6.81 7.59 -9.31
CA GLY A 88 6.11 7.46 -8.03
C GLY A 88 4.71 6.87 -8.20
N ALA A 89 3.98 7.30 -9.25
CA ALA A 89 2.66 6.77 -9.57
C ALA A 89 2.71 5.30 -10.05
N LEU A 90 3.72 4.91 -10.85
CA LEU A 90 3.93 3.51 -11.27
C LEU A 90 4.21 2.61 -10.07
N LEU A 91 5.12 3.04 -9.19
CA LEU A 91 5.45 2.29 -7.98
C LEU A 91 4.22 2.17 -7.06
N GLY A 92 3.51 3.29 -6.83
CA GLY A 92 2.29 3.29 -6.03
C GLY A 92 1.17 2.43 -6.63
N LEU A 93 1.00 2.42 -7.95
CA LEU A 93 0.04 1.55 -8.62
C LEU A 93 0.40 0.07 -8.42
N GLY A 94 1.69 -0.30 -8.54
CA GLY A 94 2.15 -1.66 -8.29
C GLY A 94 1.89 -2.13 -6.86
N ILE A 95 2.27 -1.32 -5.87
CA ILE A 95 2.06 -1.63 -4.45
C ILE A 95 0.57 -1.80 -4.14
N MET A 96 -0.27 -0.84 -4.54
CA MET A 96 -1.71 -0.92 -4.28
C MET A 96 -2.39 -2.05 -5.05
N SER A 97 -1.93 -2.37 -6.26
CA SER A 97 -2.45 -3.53 -7.00
C SER A 97 -2.20 -4.83 -6.24
N GLY A 98 -1.00 -5.00 -5.66
CA GLY A 98 -0.69 -6.14 -4.80
C GLY A 98 -1.56 -6.18 -3.55
N ALA A 99 -1.68 -5.06 -2.84
CA ALA A 99 -2.52 -4.97 -1.63
C ALA A 99 -3.99 -5.32 -1.93
N ILE A 100 -4.59 -4.68 -2.95
CA ILE A 100 -5.98 -4.94 -3.35
C ILE A 100 -6.16 -6.39 -3.79
N PHE A 101 -5.21 -6.94 -4.56
CA PHE A 101 -5.23 -8.34 -4.96
C PHE A 101 -5.27 -9.27 -3.74
N PHE A 102 -4.39 -9.07 -2.76
CA PHE A 102 -4.36 -9.94 -1.59
C PHE A 102 -5.61 -9.82 -0.72
N HIS A 103 -6.21 -8.63 -0.60
CA HIS A 103 -7.49 -8.47 0.08
C HIS A 103 -8.67 -9.19 -0.61
N ILE A 104 -8.67 -9.29 -1.95
CA ILE A 104 -9.78 -9.88 -2.71
C ILE A 104 -9.61 -11.39 -2.91
N PHE A 105 -8.37 -11.86 -3.13
CA PHE A 105 -8.09 -13.23 -3.57
C PHE A 105 -7.40 -14.10 -2.52
N THR A 106 -7.17 -13.60 -1.31
CA THR A 106 -6.59 -14.39 -0.21
C THR A 106 -7.50 -14.38 1.02
N PRO A 107 -7.24 -15.28 2.00
CA PRO A 107 -7.97 -15.31 3.27
C PRO A 107 -7.90 -14.03 4.10
N LEU A 108 -7.09 -13.04 3.71
CA LEU A 108 -7.02 -11.74 4.36
C LEU A 108 -8.37 -11.01 4.37
N GLY A 109 -9.14 -11.11 3.28
CA GLY A 109 -10.42 -10.42 3.13
C GLY A 109 -10.29 -8.89 3.07
N LEU A 110 -11.40 -8.18 2.85
CA LEU A 110 -11.40 -6.72 2.68
C LEU A 110 -11.17 -5.94 3.98
N PHE A 111 -11.57 -6.53 5.10
CA PHE A 111 -11.51 -5.92 6.42
C PHE A 111 -10.84 -6.89 7.38
N PRO A 112 -9.50 -6.99 7.36
CA PRO A 112 -8.74 -7.85 8.26
C PRO A 112 -8.75 -7.26 9.67
N TYR A 113 -9.93 -7.17 10.29
CA TYR A 113 -10.19 -7.04 11.71
C TYR A 113 -11.70 -7.02 11.93
N THR A 114 -12.19 -8.03 12.63
CA THR A 114 -13.35 -7.84 13.50
C THR A 114 -13.08 -8.16 14.96
N ASP A 115 -11.98 -8.82 15.33
CA ASP A 115 -11.52 -8.87 16.72
C ASP A 115 -10.15 -9.54 16.92
N LEU A 116 -9.40 -9.04 17.91
CA LEU A 116 -8.55 -9.84 18.83
C LEU A 116 -7.97 -9.00 20.00
N SER A 117 -8.30 -7.72 20.11
CA SER A 117 -8.01 -6.91 21.32
C SER A 117 -9.07 -5.85 21.65
N CYS A 118 -10.20 -5.79 20.94
CA CYS A 118 -11.20 -4.73 21.13
C CYS A 118 -12.61 -5.23 20.72
N LEU A 119 -13.31 -5.87 21.66
CA LEU A 119 -14.71 -6.32 21.55
C LEU A 119 -15.75 -5.29 22.03
N GLN A 120 -15.34 -4.08 22.40
CA GLN A 120 -16.24 -3.08 22.96
C GLN A 120 -16.76 -2.10 21.92
N ALA A 121 -18.00 -1.64 22.11
CA ALA A 121 -18.60 -0.60 21.28
C ALA A 121 -17.74 0.69 21.36
N GLY A 122 -17.01 0.99 20.27
CA GLY A 122 -16.07 2.12 20.22
C GLY A 122 -14.77 1.85 19.45
N CYS A 123 -14.49 0.61 19.04
CA CYS A 123 -13.27 0.30 18.31
C CYS A 123 -13.21 0.97 16.93
N PRO A 124 -12.03 1.44 16.48
CA PRO A 124 -11.88 2.08 15.18
C PRO A 124 -12.24 1.08 14.08
N ARG A 125 -13.29 1.41 13.32
CA ARG A 125 -13.68 0.64 12.16
C ARG A 125 -12.70 0.94 11.03
N GLU A 126 -11.92 -0.06 10.62
CA GLU A 126 -10.92 0.09 9.54
C GLU A 126 -11.49 0.03 8.12
N TYR A 127 -12.82 0.09 7.96
CA TYR A 127 -13.47 0.28 6.66
C TYR A 127 -12.76 1.29 5.73
N PRO A 128 -12.24 2.46 6.18
CA PRO A 128 -11.62 3.41 5.27
C PRO A 128 -10.30 2.94 4.64
N LEU A 129 -9.53 2.00 5.22
CA LEU A 129 -8.18 1.66 4.71
C LEU A 129 -8.23 1.02 3.32
N PHE A 130 -9.13 0.04 3.12
CA PHE A 130 -9.32 -0.57 1.80
C PHE A 130 -9.80 0.46 0.76
N PHE A 131 -10.75 1.33 1.14
CA PHE A 131 -11.24 2.38 0.23
C PHE A 131 -10.17 3.45 -0.08
N MET A 132 -9.31 3.78 0.89
CA MET A 132 -8.16 4.66 0.65
C MET A 132 -7.16 4.00 -0.29
N ALA A 133 -6.90 2.70 -0.17
CA ALA A 133 -6.05 1.96 -1.10
C ALA A 133 -6.61 2.01 -2.53
N VAL A 134 -7.92 1.84 -2.71
CA VAL A 134 -8.61 2.01 -4.01
C VAL A 134 -8.49 3.46 -4.51
N GLY A 135 -8.67 4.45 -3.64
CA GLY A 135 -8.50 5.87 -3.98
C GLY A 135 -7.09 6.19 -4.46
N VAL A 136 -6.07 5.65 -3.79
CA VAL A 136 -4.66 5.77 -4.20
C VAL A 136 -4.44 5.08 -5.54
N TRP A 137 -4.97 3.87 -5.72
CA TRP A 137 -4.85 3.11 -6.97
C TRP A 137 -5.42 3.91 -8.15
N LEU A 138 -6.63 4.46 -8.01
CA LEU A 138 -7.25 5.31 -9.04
C LEU A 138 -6.47 6.60 -9.30
N SER A 139 -5.95 7.21 -8.23
CA SER A 139 -5.10 8.41 -8.33
C SER A 139 -3.82 8.15 -9.12
N CYS A 140 -3.13 7.05 -8.81
CA CYS A 140 -1.94 6.60 -9.53
C CYS A 140 -2.25 6.28 -11.00
N ALA A 141 -3.33 5.54 -11.28
CA ALA A 141 -3.76 5.21 -12.63
C ALA A 141 -4.03 6.47 -13.46
N TYR A 142 -4.73 7.44 -12.88
CA TYR A 142 -4.98 8.73 -13.54
C TYR A 142 -3.68 9.50 -13.82
N LEU A 143 -2.76 9.56 -12.86
CA LEU A 143 -1.47 10.24 -13.02
C LEU A 143 -0.63 9.60 -14.13
N ILE A 144 -0.58 8.27 -14.19
CA ILE A 144 0.11 7.53 -15.26
C ILE A 144 -0.54 7.81 -16.61
N TYR A 145 -1.87 7.70 -16.72
CA TYR A 145 -2.59 7.95 -17.97
C TYR A 145 -2.32 9.36 -18.52
N ARG A 146 -2.23 10.36 -17.63
CA ARG A 146 -1.92 11.75 -17.99
C ARG A 146 -0.47 11.92 -18.43
N ASP A 147 0.48 11.35 -17.69
CA ASP A 147 1.92 11.54 -17.88
C ASP A 147 2.56 10.47 -18.79
N LYS A 148 1.77 9.57 -19.40
CA LYS A 148 2.24 8.49 -20.29
C LYS A 148 3.09 8.97 -21.47
N HIS A 149 2.91 10.21 -21.91
CA HIS A 149 3.72 10.86 -22.93
C HIS A 149 5.19 11.03 -22.53
N LYS A 150 5.55 10.82 -21.25
CA LYS A 150 6.93 10.80 -20.78
C LYS A 150 7.55 9.39 -20.85
N LEU A 151 6.74 8.34 -20.98
CA LEU A 151 7.20 6.94 -21.15
C LEU A 151 7.55 6.64 -22.60
N ILE A 152 6.78 7.24 -23.50
CA ILE A 152 6.97 7.18 -24.94
C ILE A 152 7.84 8.40 -25.23
N GLY A 153 9.12 8.23 -25.60
CA GLY A 153 10.04 9.35 -25.84
C GLY A 153 9.49 10.39 -26.84
N PRO A 154 10.14 11.56 -27.00
CA PRO A 154 9.69 12.54 -27.99
C PRO A 154 9.65 11.85 -29.36
N VAL A 155 8.44 11.78 -29.94
CA VAL A 155 8.24 11.40 -31.35
C VAL A 155 8.71 12.56 -32.21
#